data_AF-A0A973RAG2-F1
#
_entry.id   AF-A0A973RAG2-F1
#
_cell.length_a   1.000
_cell.length_b   1.000
_cell.length_c   1.000
_cell.angle_alpha   90.00
_cell.angle_beta   90.00
_cell.angle_gamma   90.00
#
_symmetry.space_group_name_H-M   'P 1'
#
loop_
_entity.id
_entity.type
_entity.pdbx_description
1 polymer ?
#
loop_
_entity_poly.entity_id
_entity_poly.type
_entity_poly.pdbx_seq_one_letter_code
_entity_poly.pdbx_strand_id
1 'polypeptide(L)'
;RTLAAFQRALAKAQRLIARDPQQAREMLPRYMKITMKTVADVELGAYPAELDVTELQRVADLAHTYGLLRRPAPDAGATVS
;
A
#
# COMPACT_ATOMS: atom_id res chain seq x y z
N ARG A 1 -16.23 -11.14 -9.19
CA ARG A 1 -15.31 -11.03 -10.36
C ARG A 1 -14.43 -9.78 -10.31
N THR A 2 -14.90 -8.68 -9.74
CA THR A 2 -14.16 -7.42 -9.58
C THR A 2 -12.94 -7.52 -8.67
N LEU A 3 -13.04 -8.27 -7.56
CA LEU A 3 -11.94 -8.39 -6.58
C LEU A 3 -10.67 -9.02 -7.18
N ALA A 4 -10.80 -10.17 -7.85
CA ALA A 4 -9.65 -10.84 -8.46
C ALA A 4 -9.02 -10.01 -9.59
N ALA A 5 -9.82 -9.27 -10.36
CA ALA A 5 -9.30 -8.36 -11.38
C ALA A 5 -8.53 -7.19 -10.76
N PHE A 6 -9.06 -6.62 -9.66
CA PHE A 6 -8.39 -5.58 -8.90
C PHE A 6 -7.06 -6.05 -8.30
N GLN A 7 -7.04 -7.21 -7.65
CA GLN A 7 -5.82 -7.82 -7.09
C GLN A 7 -4.75 -8.01 -8.16
N ARG A 8 -5.11 -8.50 -9.35
CA ARG A 8 -4.17 -8.64 -10.49
C ARG A 8 -3.64 -7.29 -10.97
N ALA A 9 -4.50 -6.28 -11.05
CA ALA A 9 -4.08 -4.93 -11.46
C ALA A 9 -3.09 -4.32 -10.45
N LEU A 10 -3.35 -4.51 -9.15
CA LEU A 10 -2.46 -4.04 -8.09
C LEU A 10 -1.09 -4.74 -8.14
N ALA A 11 -1.08 -6.07 -8.28
CA ALA A 11 0.16 -6.84 -8.44
C ALA A 11 0.96 -6.40 -9.67
N LYS A 12 0.27 -6.06 -10.78
CA LYS A 12 0.92 -5.51 -11.97
C LYS A 12 1.53 -4.13 -11.69
N ALA A 13 0.81 -3.24 -11.00
CA ALA A 13 1.30 -1.91 -10.66
C ALA A 13 2.52 -1.98 -9.73
N GLN A 14 2.49 -2.82 -8.70
CA GLN A 14 3.64 -3.03 -7.79
C GLN A 14 4.89 -3.48 -8.57
N ARG A 15 4.76 -4.41 -9.52
CA ARG A 15 5.88 -4.85 -10.37
C ARG A 15 6.41 -3.74 -11.29
N LEU A 16 5.55 -2.86 -11.79
CA LEU A 16 5.98 -1.72 -12.60
C LEU A 16 6.78 -0.73 -11.75
N ILE A 17 6.26 -0.38 -10.57
CA ILE A 17 6.91 0.56 -9.64
C ILE A 17 8.22 0.00 -9.09
N ALA A 18 8.29 -1.31 -8.81
CA ALA A 18 9.53 -1.96 -8.39
C ALA A 18 10.64 -1.91 -9.45
N ARG A 19 10.29 -1.85 -10.73
CA ARG A 19 11.25 -1.70 -11.84
C ARG A 19 11.62 -0.24 -12.08
N ASP A 20 10.64 0.65 -11.96
CA ASP A 20 10.81 2.07 -12.19
C ASP A 20 9.96 2.89 -11.21
N PRO A 21 10.54 3.26 -10.06
CA PRO A 21 9.84 4.06 -9.05
C PRO A 21 9.40 5.45 -9.54
N GLN A 22 9.98 5.97 -10.64
CA GLN A 22 9.61 7.29 -11.16
C GLN A 22 8.15 7.33 -11.63
N GLN A 23 7.61 6.21 -12.12
CA GLN A 23 6.20 6.12 -12.51
C GLN A 23 5.25 6.40 -11.35
N ALA A 24 5.62 6.06 -10.12
CA ALA A 24 4.84 6.44 -8.94
C ALA A 24 5.01 7.93 -8.59
N ARG A 25 6.24 8.46 -8.71
CA ARG A 25 6.57 9.87 -8.44
C ARG A 25 5.79 10.83 -9.33
N GLU A 26 5.68 10.53 -10.62
CA GLU A 26 4.95 11.35 -11.59
C GLU A 26 3.47 11.50 -11.26
N MET A 27 2.90 10.51 -10.56
CA MET A 27 1.50 10.54 -10.14
C MET A 27 1.27 11.35 -8.85
N LEU A 28 2.31 11.60 -8.05
CA LEU A 28 2.15 12.26 -6.74
C LEU A 28 1.53 13.66 -6.85
N PRO A 29 1.95 14.57 -7.75
CA PRO A 29 1.35 15.91 -7.84
C PRO A 29 -0.13 15.91 -8.22
N ARG A 30 -0.62 14.82 -8.84
CA ARG A 30 -2.04 14.69 -9.20
C ARG A 30 -2.92 14.44 -7.98
N TYR A 31 -2.40 13.77 -6.96
CA TYR A 31 -3.15 13.34 -5.78
C TYR A 31 -2.73 14.06 -4.50
N MET A 32 -1.52 14.61 -4.50
CA MET A 32 -0.93 15.41 -3.44
C MET A 32 -0.72 16.80 -4.01
N LYS A 33 -1.18 17.84 -3.32
CA LYS A 33 -1.03 19.25 -3.76
C LYS A 33 0.41 19.73 -3.60
N ILE A 34 1.36 19.02 -4.21
CA ILE A 34 2.80 19.25 -4.14
C ILE A 34 3.36 19.47 -5.54
N THR A 35 4.47 20.20 -5.64
CA THR A 35 5.14 20.44 -6.93
C THR A 35 6.07 19.28 -7.29
N MET A 36 6.37 19.10 -8.58
CA MET A 36 7.38 18.11 -9.02
C MET A 36 8.76 18.33 -8.38
N LYS A 37 9.10 19.58 -8.04
CA LYS A 37 10.34 19.90 -7.32
C LYS A 37 10.34 19.29 -5.90
N THR A 38 9.18 19.29 -5.24
CA THR A 38 9.01 18.70 -3.91
C THR A 38 9.03 17.16 -3.96
N VAL A 39 8.59 16.57 -5.08
CA VAL A 39 8.55 15.11 -5.26
C VAL A 39 9.95 14.48 -5.25
N ALA A 40 10.98 15.20 -5.71
CA ALA A 40 12.36 14.71 -5.72
C ALA A 40 12.88 14.37 -4.32
N ASP A 41 12.39 15.08 -3.30
CA ASP A 41 12.79 14.92 -1.90
C ASP A 41 11.90 13.92 -1.14
N VAL A 42 10.86 13.37 -1.79
CA VAL A 42 9.98 12.36 -1.19
C VAL A 42 10.63 10.98 -1.32
N GLU A 43 10.94 10.39 -0.17
CA GLU A 43 11.22 8.96 -0.09
C GLU A 43 9.92 8.20 -0.40
N LEU A 44 9.91 7.55 -1.56
CA LEU A 44 8.88 6.57 -1.84
C LEU A 44 9.11 5.35 -0.94
N GLY A 45 8.08 4.97 -0.18
CA GLY A 45 8.10 3.73 0.57
C GLY A 45 8.27 2.50 -0.34
N ALA A 46 8.57 1.35 0.26
CA ALA A 46 8.59 0.09 -0.47
C ALA A 46 7.16 -0.29 -0.93
N TYR A 47 7.03 -0.74 -2.17
CA TYR A 47 5.80 -1.33 -2.71
C TYR A 47 6.01 -2.83 -2.91
N PRO A 48 6.04 -3.64 -1.82
CA PRO A 48 6.31 -5.06 -1.94
C PRO A 48 5.24 -5.73 -2.81
N ALA A 49 5.69 -6.63 -3.69
CA ALA A 49 4.81 -7.38 -4.59
C ALA A 49 3.99 -8.46 -3.88
N GLU A 50 4.41 -8.81 -2.66
CA GLU A 50 3.75 -9.77 -1.79
C GLU A 50 3.30 -9.07 -0.51
N LEU A 51 2.16 -9.52 0.01
CA LEU A 51 1.62 -9.02 1.26
C LEU A 51 2.32 -9.71 2.43
N ASP A 52 3.04 -8.96 3.26
CA ASP A 52 3.47 -9.46 4.56
C ASP A 52 2.28 -9.42 5.53
N VAL A 53 1.66 -10.58 5.72
CA VAL A 53 0.50 -10.77 6.59
C VAL A 53 0.83 -10.41 8.04
N THR A 54 2.08 -10.65 8.48
CA THR A 54 2.52 -10.36 9.86
C THR A 54 2.70 -8.86 10.08
N GLU A 55 3.24 -8.16 9.09
CA GLU A 55 3.32 -6.69 9.13
C GLU A 55 1.92 -6.06 9.11
N LEU A 56 1.01 -6.57 8.27
CA LEU A 56 -0.36 -6.08 8.20
C LEU A 56 -1.11 -6.25 9.54
N GLN A 57 -0.96 -7.41 10.18
CA GLN A 57 -1.58 -7.66 11.48
C GLN A 57 -1.05 -6.68 12.55
N ARG A 58 0.26 -6.43 12.59
CA ARG A 58 0.86 -5.45 13.51
C ARG A 58 0.28 -4.04 13.34
N VAL A 59 0.07 -3.59 12.11
CA VAL A 59 -0.56 -2.29 11.85
C VAL A 59 -2.03 -2.29 12.32
N ALA A 60 -2.76 -3.37 12.10
CA ALA A 60 -4.14 -3.50 12.54
C ALA A 60 -4.26 -3.47 14.08
N ASP A 61 -3.37 -4.18 14.77
CA ASP A 61 -3.31 -4.20 16.24
C ASP A 61 -2.95 -2.81 16.79
N LEU A 62 -2.00 -2.12 16.15
CA LEU A 62 -1.64 -0.74 16.48
C LEU A 62 -2.82 0.21 16.31
N ALA A 63 -3.54 0.10 15.19
CA ALA A 63 -4.71 0.91 14.91
C ALA A 63 -5.85 0.67 15.91
N HIS A 64 -6.03 -0.57 16.38
CA HIS A 64 -6.97 -0.86 17.47
C HIS A 64 -6.51 -0.25 18.80
N THR A 65 -5.23 -0.42 19.14
CA THR A 65 -4.63 0.10 20.38
C THR A 65 -4.81 1.62 20.51
N TYR A 66 -4.62 2.36 19.42
CA TYR A 66 -4.80 3.82 19.40
C TYR A 66 -6.24 4.27 19.07
N GLY A 67 -7.21 3.35 19.06
CA GLY A 67 -8.62 3.68 18.88
C GLY A 67 -9.03 4.08 17.45
N LEU A 68 -8.15 3.91 16.46
CA LEU A 68 -8.47 4.08 15.03
C LEU A 68 -9.42 2.98 14.54
N LEU A 69 -9.33 1.78 15.15
CA LEU A 69 -10.27 0.69 14.95
C LEU A 69 -11.07 0.44 16.23
N ARG A 70 -12.40 0.45 16.11
CA ARG A 70 -13.31 0.17 17.23
C ARG A 70 -13.28 -1.29 17.69
N ARG A 71 -12.91 -2.20 16.79
CA ARG A 71 -12.79 -3.63 17.05
C ARG A 71 -11.48 -4.12 16.46
N PRO A 72 -10.84 -5.15 17.04
CA PRO A 72 -9.67 -5.76 16.46
C PRO A 72 -9.99 -6.26 15.05
N ALA A 73 -9.00 -6.15 14.15
CA ALA A 73 -9.15 -6.73 12.83
C ALA A 73 -9.20 -8.26 12.92
N PRO A 74 -9.94 -8.93 12.02
CA PRO A 74 -9.85 -10.38 11.89
C PRO A 74 -8.41 -10.79 11.58
N ASP A 75 -8.03 -11.99 12.00
CA ASP A 75 -6.70 -12.54 11.71
C ASP A 75 -6.40 -12.46 10.22
N ALA A 76 -5.40 -11.66 9.86
CA ALA A 76 -5.05 -11.40 8.48
C ALA A 76 -4.69 -12.68 7.71
N GLY A 77 -4.14 -13.69 8.40
CA GLY A 77 -3.81 -15.00 7.83
C GLY A 77 -5.01 -15.91 7.57
N ALA A 78 -6.16 -15.67 8.19
CA ALA A 78 -7.35 -16.52 8.03
C ALA A 78 -8.19 -16.14 6.78
N THR A 79 -7.92 -14.99 6.16
CA THR A 79 -8.70 -14.46 5.03
C THR A 79 -7.98 -14.53 3.68
N VAL A 80 -6.70 -14.94 3.70
CA VAL A 80 -5.86 -15.15 2.52
C VAL A 80 -5.68 -16.66 2.32
N SER A 81 -6.73 -17.34 1.86
CA SER A 81 -6.67 -18.71 1.34
C SER A 81 -7.70 -18.89 0.24
#